data_AF-A0A2N0P056-F1
#
_entry.id   AF-A0A2N0P056-F1
#
_cell.length_a   1.000
_cell.length_b   1.000
_cell.length_c   1.000
_cell.angle_alpha   90.00
_cell.angle_beta   90.00
_cell.angle_gamma   90.00
#
_symmetry.space_group_name_H-M   'P 1'
#
loop_
_entity.id
_entity.type
_entity.pdbx_description
1 polymer ?
#
loop_
_entity_poly.entity_id
_entity_poly.type
_entity_poly.pdbx_seq_one_letter_code
_entity_poly.pdbx_strand_id
1 'polypeptide(L)'
;MDLYVYNLDEYTTDSRQGNEFAPSWLFRLAVAGSSDSGKTTMIINLLMGDKKVKEDGERYILCDAVILVGRYLDEPKWAVVRDFFKEEEIPFTAVSHSEIPNVKDFNSTQATVVIFEDLMDAPKKTQDLITGFFTHGRHKNISCIYVAQRFFTIPKAIRENVNYISLHGGHG
;
A
#
# COMPACT_ATOMS: atom_id res chain seq x y z
N MET A 1 -19.59 35.73 -16.96
CA MET A 1 -18.18 35.52 -17.29
C MET A 1 -17.73 34.41 -16.38
N ASP A 2 -17.61 33.20 -16.93
CA ASP A 2 -17.29 32.03 -16.12
C ASP A 2 -15.79 32.02 -15.84
N LEU A 3 -15.44 32.05 -14.55
CA LEU A 3 -14.07 31.93 -14.07
C LEU A 3 -13.72 30.44 -14.03
N TYR A 4 -12.95 29.97 -15.01
CA TYR A 4 -12.37 28.64 -14.98
C TYR A 4 -11.15 28.65 -14.08
N VAL A 5 -11.24 27.97 -12.93
CA VAL A 5 -10.10 27.69 -12.06
C VAL A 5 -9.47 26.39 -12.56
N TYR A 6 -8.32 26.49 -13.22
CA TYR A 6 -7.54 25.32 -13.63
C TYR A 6 -6.76 24.80 -12.43
N ASN A 7 -7.05 23.57 -12.00
CA ASN A 7 -6.18 22.88 -11.07
C ASN A 7 -5.00 22.29 -11.85
N LEU A 8 -3.86 22.98 -11.84
CA LEU A 8 -2.63 22.51 -12.50
C LEU A 8 -2.06 21.23 -11.84
N ASP A 9 -2.48 20.96 -10.60
CA ASP A 9 -2.11 19.77 -9.83
C ASP A 9 -3.23 18.72 -9.83
N GLU A 10 -4.20 18.80 -10.75
CA GLU A 10 -5.24 17.78 -10.86
C GLU A 10 -4.60 16.44 -11.24
N TYR A 11 -4.44 15.58 -10.23
CA TYR A 11 -4.01 14.21 -10.45
C TYR A 11 -5.11 13.52 -11.22
N THR A 12 -4.90 13.34 -12.52
CA THR A 12 -5.70 12.42 -13.30
C THR A 12 -5.53 11.05 -12.69
N THR A 13 -6.62 10.42 -12.28
CA THR A 13 -6.62 9.01 -11.92
C THR A 13 -6.05 8.24 -13.10
N ASP A 14 -5.05 7.40 -12.84
CA ASP A 14 -4.51 6.52 -13.87
C ASP A 14 -5.67 5.69 -14.43
N SER A 15 -5.87 5.69 -15.75
CA SER A 15 -6.99 4.98 -16.37
C SER A 15 -6.93 3.46 -16.18
N ARG A 16 -5.78 2.94 -15.71
CA ARG A 16 -5.58 1.55 -15.30
C ARG A 16 -6.06 1.25 -13.88
N GLN A 17 -6.54 2.25 -13.13
CA GLN A 17 -7.21 2.02 -11.85
C GLN A 17 -8.42 1.11 -12.11
N GLY A 18 -8.50 -0.01 -11.37
CA GLY A 18 -9.65 -0.91 -11.49
C GLY A 18 -10.88 -0.29 -10.84
N ASN A 19 -10.95 -0.36 -9.52
CA ASN A 19 -12.15 0.08 -8.80
C ASN A 19 -12.10 1.59 -8.48
N GLU A 20 -13.15 2.31 -8.89
CA GLU A 20 -13.28 3.77 -8.68
C GLU A 20 -13.46 4.17 -7.20
N PHE A 21 -13.94 3.25 -6.36
CA PHE A 21 -14.13 3.49 -4.93
C PHE A 21 -12.90 3.10 -4.08
N ALA A 22 -11.91 2.46 -4.69
CA ALA A 22 -10.64 2.16 -4.02
C ALA A 22 -9.73 3.40 -3.99
N PRO A 23 -8.67 3.41 -3.15
CA PRO A 23 -7.72 4.51 -3.13
C PRO A 23 -7.16 4.81 -4.53
N SER A 24 -7.31 6.06 -4.95
CA SER A 24 -6.86 6.53 -6.26
C SER A 24 -5.34 6.56 -6.32
N TRP A 25 -4.78 6.01 -7.39
CA TRP A 25 -3.35 6.10 -7.65
C TRP A 25 -2.91 7.56 -7.89
N LEU A 26 -1.89 8.11 -7.23
CA LEU A 26 -1.02 7.55 -6.19
C LEU A 26 -1.60 7.71 -4.77
N PHE A 27 -1.50 6.66 -3.94
CA PHE A 27 -2.01 6.68 -2.57
C PHE A 27 -0.96 6.37 -1.50
N ARG A 28 -1.20 6.89 -0.30
CA ARG A 28 -0.44 6.65 0.92
C ARG A 28 -1.47 6.36 2.02
N LEU A 29 -1.58 5.10 2.38
CA LEU A 29 -2.62 4.57 3.26
C LEU A 29 -2.03 4.19 4.62
N ALA A 30 -2.61 4.71 5.70
CA ALA A 30 -2.41 4.18 7.05
C ALA A 30 -3.55 3.23 7.41
N VAL A 31 -3.23 2.02 7.84
CA VAL A 31 -4.18 1.02 8.32
C VAL A 31 -3.91 0.74 9.79
N ALA A 32 -4.87 1.02 10.67
CA ALA A 32 -4.71 0.84 12.10
C ALA A 32 -5.88 0.10 12.76
N GLY A 33 -5.58 -0.75 13.74
CA GLY A 33 -6.56 -1.53 14.50
C GLY A 33 -5.94 -2.73 15.20
N SER A 34 -6.60 -3.27 16.23
CA SER A 34 -6.06 -4.38 17.05
C SER A 34 -5.72 -5.62 16.21
N SER A 35 -4.99 -6.57 16.79
CA SER A 35 -4.89 -7.92 16.21
C SER A 35 -6.30 -8.46 15.91
N ASP A 36 -6.38 -9.27 14.85
CA ASP A 36 -7.62 -9.90 14.35
C ASP A 36 -8.73 -8.95 13.90
N SER A 37 -8.48 -7.64 13.81
CA SER A 37 -9.49 -6.66 13.37
C SER A 37 -9.72 -6.62 11.84
N GLY A 38 -9.19 -7.60 11.09
CA GLY A 38 -9.35 -7.69 9.63
C GLY A 38 -8.48 -6.74 8.79
N LYS A 39 -7.45 -6.09 9.35
CA LYS A 39 -6.56 -5.16 8.61
C LYS A 39 -5.94 -5.81 7.37
N THR A 40 -5.25 -6.93 7.55
CA THR A 40 -4.57 -7.62 6.45
C THR A 40 -5.58 -8.13 5.43
N THR A 41 -6.73 -8.65 5.87
CA THR A 41 -7.82 -9.06 4.97
C THR A 41 -8.30 -7.91 4.09
N MET A 42 -8.46 -6.70 4.63
CA MET A 42 -8.82 -5.52 3.84
C MET A 42 -7.73 -5.17 2.80
N ILE A 43 -6.45 -5.26 3.17
CA ILE A 43 -5.34 -5.03 2.24
C ILE A 43 -5.32 -6.07 1.12
N ILE A 44 -5.55 -7.34 1.45
CA ILE A 44 -5.63 -8.44 0.47
C ILE A 44 -6.80 -8.21 -0.50
N ASN A 45 -7.97 -7.81 -0.01
CA ASN A 45 -9.11 -7.46 -0.86
C ASN A 45 -8.83 -6.26 -1.76
N LEU A 46 -8.07 -5.26 -1.29
CA LEU A 46 -7.64 -4.16 -2.17
C LEU A 46 -6.73 -4.67 -3.31
N LEU A 47 -5.75 -5.51 -2.99
CA LEU A 47 -4.78 -6.03 -3.96
C LEU A 47 -5.42 -6.94 -5.01
N MET A 48 -6.29 -7.85 -4.57
CA MET A 48 -6.84 -8.91 -5.41
C MET A 48 -8.19 -8.54 -6.03
N GLY A 49 -8.93 -7.62 -5.40
CA GLY A 49 -10.29 -7.27 -5.77
C GLY A 49 -11.21 -8.49 -5.87
N ASP A 50 -12.07 -8.51 -6.88
CA ASP A 50 -12.95 -9.64 -7.20
C ASP A 50 -12.44 -10.49 -8.37
N LYS A 51 -11.19 -10.26 -8.81
CA LYS A 51 -10.52 -10.93 -9.93
C LYS A 51 -10.60 -12.46 -9.89
N LYS A 52 -10.52 -13.06 -8.69
CA LYS A 52 -10.61 -14.52 -8.51
C LYS A 52 -12.03 -15.07 -8.37
N VAL A 53 -13.03 -14.20 -8.32
CA VAL A 53 -14.42 -14.57 -8.05
C VAL A 53 -15.31 -14.37 -9.27
N LYS A 54 -14.97 -13.42 -10.16
CA LYS A 54 -15.74 -13.10 -11.38
C LYS A 54 -14.88 -13.23 -12.63
N GLU A 55 -15.49 -13.66 -13.73
CA GLU A 55 -14.83 -13.79 -15.04
C GLU A 55 -14.32 -12.45 -15.57
N ASP A 56 -15.08 -11.38 -15.36
CA ASP A 56 -14.74 -9.98 -15.66
C ASP A 56 -14.23 -9.21 -14.45
N GLY A 57 -13.82 -9.92 -13.39
CA GLY A 57 -13.34 -9.31 -12.16
C GLY A 57 -12.07 -8.48 -12.36
N GLU A 58 -11.82 -7.60 -11.41
CA GLU A 58 -10.71 -6.66 -11.44
C GLU A 58 -9.96 -6.64 -10.10
N ARG A 59 -8.70 -6.22 -10.14
CA ARG A 59 -7.97 -5.81 -8.94
C ARG A 59 -8.44 -4.43 -8.56
N TYR A 60 -8.68 -4.16 -7.28
CA TYR A 60 -9.25 -2.87 -6.89
C TYR A 60 -8.23 -1.73 -6.93
N ILE A 61 -6.94 -2.01 -6.71
CA ILE A 61 -5.88 -1.00 -6.83
C ILE A 61 -4.92 -1.31 -7.97
N LEU A 62 -4.47 -0.26 -8.65
CA LEU A 62 -3.39 -0.36 -9.63
C LEU A 62 -2.09 -0.83 -8.94
N CYS A 63 -1.46 -1.86 -9.52
CA CYS A 63 -0.08 -2.22 -9.21
C CYS A 63 0.54 -3.04 -10.35
N ASP A 64 1.71 -2.60 -10.81
CA ASP A 64 2.60 -3.29 -11.75
C ASP A 64 3.68 -4.10 -11.00
N ALA A 65 3.85 -3.86 -9.70
CA ALA A 65 4.66 -4.64 -8.78
C ALA A 65 4.19 -4.44 -7.33
N VAL A 66 4.44 -5.44 -6.48
CA VAL A 66 4.13 -5.39 -5.04
C VAL A 66 5.34 -5.79 -4.22
N ILE A 67 5.65 -5.00 -3.19
CA ILE A 67 6.68 -5.31 -2.20
C ILE A 67 6.04 -5.36 -0.82
N LEU A 68 6.06 -6.54 -0.21
CA LEU A 68 5.72 -6.72 1.21
C LEU A 68 6.99 -6.62 2.05
N VAL A 69 7.00 -5.69 2.99
CA VAL A 69 8.02 -5.58 4.02
C VAL A 69 7.38 -5.90 5.36
N GLY A 70 7.86 -6.95 6.02
CA GLY A 70 7.29 -7.37 7.30
C GLY A 70 8.17 -8.33 8.08
N ARG A 71 7.68 -8.76 9.25
CA ARG A 71 8.36 -9.76 10.10
C ARG A 71 7.90 -11.18 9.82
N TYR A 72 6.61 -11.37 9.59
CA TYR A 72 5.97 -12.68 9.49
C TYR A 72 5.58 -12.97 8.03
N LEU A 73 6.58 -13.05 7.17
CA LEU A 73 6.37 -13.19 5.71
C LEU A 73 5.85 -14.59 5.31
N ASP A 74 6.03 -15.59 6.18
CA ASP A 74 5.60 -16.97 5.96
C ASP A 74 4.14 -17.22 6.37
N GLU A 75 3.39 -16.19 6.77
CA GLU A 75 1.97 -16.35 7.10
C GLU A 75 1.16 -16.84 5.88
N PRO A 76 0.28 -17.86 6.04
CA PRO A 76 -0.43 -18.47 4.90
C PRO A 76 -1.21 -17.48 4.01
N LYS A 77 -1.72 -16.39 4.60
CA LYS A 77 -2.44 -15.33 3.86
C LYS A 77 -1.54 -14.66 2.81
N TRP A 78 -0.25 -14.49 3.08
CA TRP A 78 0.69 -13.89 2.13
C TRP A 78 1.14 -14.88 1.05
N ALA A 79 1.12 -16.19 1.34
CA ALA A 79 1.28 -17.20 0.30
C ALA A 79 0.16 -17.12 -0.74
N VAL A 80 -1.10 -16.95 -0.32
CA VAL A 80 -2.25 -16.77 -1.22
C VAL A 80 -2.06 -15.55 -2.14
N VAL A 81 -1.60 -14.42 -1.58
CA VAL A 81 -1.34 -13.19 -2.34
C VAL A 81 -0.19 -13.37 -3.33
N ARG A 82 0.91 -14.00 -2.90
CA ARG A 82 2.04 -14.29 -3.78
C ARG A 82 1.62 -15.18 -4.96
N ASP A 83 0.87 -16.24 -4.68
CA ASP A 83 0.43 -17.18 -5.71
C ASP A 83 -0.56 -16.51 -6.68
N PHE A 84 -1.43 -15.63 -6.20
CA PHE A 84 -2.27 -14.76 -7.05
C PHE A 84 -1.44 -13.89 -8.00
N PHE A 85 -0.46 -13.14 -7.49
CA PHE A 85 0.34 -12.26 -8.35
C PHE A 85 1.25 -13.03 -9.31
N LYS A 86 1.66 -14.24 -8.95
CA LYS A 86 2.38 -15.14 -9.85
C LYS A 86 1.52 -15.57 -11.05
N GLU A 87 0.24 -15.88 -10.82
CA GLU A 87 -0.72 -16.20 -11.88
C GLU A 87 -0.99 -15.00 -12.80
N GLU A 88 -1.05 -13.79 -12.23
CA GLU A 88 -1.20 -12.53 -12.98
C GLU A 88 0.10 -12.06 -13.68
N GLU A 89 1.20 -12.82 -13.55
CA GLU A 89 2.54 -12.46 -14.06
C GLU A 89 3.06 -11.09 -13.55
N ILE A 90 2.67 -10.71 -12.33
CA ILE A 90 3.06 -9.47 -11.68
C ILE A 90 4.12 -9.76 -10.59
N PRO A 91 5.24 -9.02 -10.56
CA PRO A 91 6.25 -9.19 -9.51
C PRO A 91 5.67 -8.96 -8.11
N PHE A 92 5.82 -9.98 -7.25
CA PHE A 92 5.57 -9.90 -5.82
C PHE A 92 6.82 -10.30 -5.06
N THR A 93 7.36 -9.38 -4.25
CA THR A 93 8.55 -9.62 -3.44
C THR A 93 8.21 -9.43 -1.96
N ALA A 94 8.55 -10.42 -1.13
CA ALA A 94 8.45 -10.32 0.32
C ALA A 94 9.87 -10.21 0.90
N VAL A 95 10.13 -9.17 1.71
CA VAL A 95 11.44 -8.94 2.33
C VAL A 95 11.31 -8.58 3.80
N SER A 96 12.36 -8.90 4.55
CA SER A 96 12.46 -8.54 5.96
C SER A 96 12.76 -7.04 6.13
N HIS A 97 12.60 -6.52 7.36
CA HIS A 97 12.92 -5.12 7.67
C HIS A 97 14.40 -4.75 7.48
N SER A 98 15.31 -5.73 7.36
CA SER A 98 16.73 -5.50 7.07
C SER A 98 17.03 -5.29 5.59
N GLU A 99 16.09 -5.64 4.72
CA GLU A 99 16.24 -5.66 3.26
C GLU A 99 15.31 -4.66 2.57
N ILE A 100 14.82 -3.66 3.32
CA ILE A 100 13.99 -2.59 2.77
C ILE A 100 14.77 -1.90 1.63
N PRO A 101 14.24 -1.89 0.40
CA PRO A 101 14.89 -1.23 -0.72
C PRO A 101 14.96 0.28 -0.49
N ASN A 102 15.96 0.94 -1.09
CA ASN A 102 16.01 2.39 -1.04
C ASN A 102 14.98 2.98 -2.00
N VAL A 103 14.14 3.89 -1.53
CA VAL A 103 13.12 4.58 -2.35
C VAL A 103 13.71 5.17 -3.64
N LYS A 104 14.98 5.60 -3.64
CA LYS A 104 15.64 6.20 -4.81
C LYS A 104 15.87 5.23 -5.96
N ASP A 105 15.96 3.93 -5.67
CA ASP A 105 16.34 2.89 -6.63
C ASP A 105 15.14 2.39 -7.46
N PHE A 106 13.93 2.83 -7.13
CA PHE A 106 12.71 2.45 -7.86
C PHE A 106 12.63 3.14 -9.22
N ASN A 107 12.07 2.39 -10.19
CA ASN A 107 11.73 2.89 -11.51
C ASN A 107 10.41 3.67 -11.46
N SER A 108 10.46 4.96 -11.80
CA SER A 108 9.28 5.84 -11.81
C SER A 108 8.25 5.50 -12.89
N THR A 109 8.55 4.63 -13.86
CA THR A 109 7.56 4.17 -14.85
C THR A 109 6.75 2.97 -14.38
N GLN A 110 7.13 2.30 -13.28
CA GLN A 110 6.46 1.11 -12.76
C GLN A 110 5.59 1.49 -11.55
N ALA A 111 4.29 1.22 -11.60
CA ALA A 111 3.40 1.48 -10.47
C ALA A 111 3.63 0.45 -9.35
N THR A 112 4.38 0.82 -8.30
CA THR A 112 4.76 -0.13 -7.25
C THR A 112 3.98 0.10 -5.96
N VAL A 113 3.33 -0.94 -5.42
CA VAL A 113 2.73 -0.90 -4.08
C VAL A 113 3.72 -1.45 -3.07
N VAL A 114 4.02 -0.67 -2.03
CA VAL A 114 4.88 -1.10 -0.92
C VAL A 114 4.08 -1.16 0.38
N ILE A 115 4.08 -2.33 1.02
CA ILE A 115 3.29 -2.63 2.23
C ILE A 115 4.26 -2.83 3.38
N PHE A 116 4.10 -2.05 4.45
CA PHE A 116 4.87 -2.16 5.68
C PHE A 116 3.99 -2.74 6.78
N GLU A 117 4.14 -4.03 7.08
CA GLU A 117 3.31 -4.75 8.06
C GLU A 117 4.12 -5.20 9.29
N ASP A 118 3.55 -5.00 10.48
CA ASP A 118 4.16 -5.38 11.76
C ASP A 118 5.58 -4.83 11.98
N LEU A 119 5.80 -3.57 11.57
CA LEU A 119 7.07 -2.87 11.72
C LEU A 119 7.04 -1.76 12.78
N MET A 120 5.94 -1.58 13.53
CA MET A 120 5.77 -0.44 14.44
C MET A 120 6.87 -0.27 15.51
N ASP A 121 7.46 -1.38 15.96
CA ASP A 121 8.56 -1.45 16.92
C ASP A 121 9.92 -1.67 16.25
N ALA A 122 10.02 -1.54 14.93
CA ALA A 122 11.28 -1.64 14.21
C ALA A 122 12.25 -0.51 14.63
N PRO A 123 13.57 -0.71 14.53
CA PRO A 123 14.56 0.29 14.91
C PRO A 123 14.35 1.62 14.18
N LYS A 124 14.76 2.74 14.82
CA LYS A 124 14.62 4.09 14.24
C LYS A 124 15.15 4.20 12.81
N LYS A 125 16.31 3.58 12.52
CA LYS A 125 16.89 3.55 11.17
C LYS A 125 15.93 2.95 10.13
N THR A 126 15.22 1.89 10.49
CA THR A 126 14.19 1.27 9.64
C THR A 126 13.00 2.21 9.48
N GLN A 127 12.52 2.82 10.57
CA GLN A 127 11.42 3.79 10.53
C GLN A 127 11.74 5.04 9.67
N ASP A 128 12.99 5.50 9.68
CA ASP A 128 13.46 6.60 8.84
C ASP A 128 13.44 6.21 7.35
N LEU A 129 13.82 4.97 7.01
CA LEU A 129 13.70 4.44 5.64
C LEU A 129 12.23 4.38 5.20
N ILE A 130 11.35 3.83 6.04
CA ILE A 130 9.91 3.74 5.74
C ILE A 130 9.32 5.15 5.54
N THR A 131 9.70 6.12 6.39
CA THR A 131 9.27 7.51 6.24
C THR A 131 9.68 8.09 4.88
N GLY A 132 10.83 7.69 4.34
CA GLY A 132 11.28 8.05 2.99
C GLY A 132 10.29 7.66 1.89
N PHE A 133 9.63 6.50 2.00
CA PHE A 133 8.58 6.07 1.07
C PHE A 133 7.35 6.97 1.12
N PHE A 134 6.89 7.34 2.32
CA PHE A 134 5.71 8.20 2.48
C PHE A 134 5.93 9.65 2.06
N THR A 135 7.18 10.12 2.10
CA THR A 135 7.54 11.51 1.76
C THR A 135 7.97 11.68 0.31
N HIS A 136 8.75 10.73 -0.23
CA HIS A 136 9.37 10.85 -1.55
C HIS A 136 8.86 9.82 -2.57
N GLY A 137 8.15 8.78 -2.12
CA GLY A 137 7.73 7.66 -2.98
C GLY A 137 6.86 8.06 -4.17
N ARG A 138 6.06 9.13 -4.04
CA ARG A 138 5.22 9.63 -5.14
C ARG A 138 6.03 10.02 -6.39
N HIS A 139 7.25 10.54 -6.22
CA HIS A 139 8.14 10.91 -7.33
C HIS A 139 8.75 9.68 -8.02
N LYS A 140 8.56 8.50 -7.44
CA LYS A 140 9.04 7.21 -7.91
C LYS A 140 7.89 6.28 -8.28
N ASN A 141 6.66 6.82 -8.41
CA ASN A 141 5.46 6.07 -8.73
C ASN A 141 5.20 4.93 -7.75
N ILE A 142 5.31 5.25 -6.45
CA ILE A 142 5.09 4.29 -5.36
C ILE A 142 3.86 4.70 -4.55
N SER A 143 2.92 3.76 -4.41
CA SER A 143 1.87 3.84 -3.40
C SER A 143 2.26 3.03 -2.16
N CYS A 144 1.96 3.56 -0.97
CA CYS A 144 2.45 3.01 0.29
C CYS A 144 1.29 2.61 1.21
N ILE A 145 1.43 1.48 1.91
CA ILE A 145 0.52 1.04 2.96
C ILE A 145 1.33 0.84 4.24
N TYR A 146 0.97 1.51 5.34
CA TYR A 146 1.55 1.28 6.66
C TYR A 146 0.53 0.64 7.57
N VAL A 147 0.81 -0.56 8.07
CA VAL A 147 -0.09 -1.32 8.96
C VAL A 147 0.41 -1.22 10.39
N ALA A 148 -0.46 -0.84 11.31
CA ALA A 148 -0.15 -0.75 12.73
C ALA A 148 -1.29 -1.26 13.61
N GLN A 149 -0.97 -1.63 14.85
CA GLN A 149 -2.02 -1.98 15.81
C GLN A 149 -2.77 -0.76 16.35
N ARG A 150 -2.12 0.40 16.38
CA ARG A 150 -2.68 1.65 16.91
C ARG A 150 -2.33 2.81 15.99
N PHE A 151 -3.29 3.68 15.73
CA PHE A 151 -3.06 4.81 14.81
C PHE A 151 -2.00 5.77 15.36
N PHE A 152 -2.08 6.12 16.64
CA PHE A 152 -1.17 7.08 17.26
C PHE A 152 0.28 6.57 17.41
N THR A 153 0.52 5.26 17.25
CA THR A 153 1.89 4.70 17.24
C THR A 153 2.55 4.77 15.87
N ILE A 154 1.81 5.09 14.81
CA ILE A 154 2.40 5.36 13.49
C ILE A 154 3.26 6.63 13.61
N PRO A 155 4.52 6.63 13.10
CA PRO A 155 5.38 7.80 13.11
C PRO A 155 4.66 9.05 12.60
N LYS A 156 4.85 10.18 13.29
CA LYS A 156 4.18 11.44 12.98
C LYS A 156 4.39 11.84 11.51
N ALA A 157 5.62 11.72 11.01
CA ALA A 157 5.95 12.03 9.63
C ALA A 157 5.16 11.18 8.61
N ILE A 158 4.89 9.91 8.91
CA ILE A 158 4.04 9.06 8.07
C ILE A 158 2.59 9.56 8.14
N ARG A 159 2.05 9.79 9.35
CA ARG A 159 0.67 10.28 9.55
C ARG A 159 0.39 11.63 8.89
N GLU A 160 1.38 12.51 8.81
CA GLU A 160 1.25 13.82 8.14
C GLU A 160 1.28 13.71 6.62
N ASN A 161 1.74 12.59 6.06
CA ASN A 161 1.87 12.40 4.61
C ASN A 161 0.84 11.45 4.02
N VAL A 162 0.09 10.68 4.83
CA VAL A 162 -0.98 9.81 4.30
C VAL A 162 -2.14 10.64 3.74
N ASN A 163 -2.74 10.16 2.65
CA ASN A 163 -3.97 10.72 2.08
C ASN A 163 -5.18 9.80 2.27
N TYR A 164 -4.98 8.57 2.75
CA TYR A 164 -6.06 7.66 3.18
C TYR A 164 -5.76 7.09 4.56
N ILE A 165 -6.81 6.88 5.36
CA ILE A 165 -6.73 6.25 6.67
C ILE A 165 -7.85 5.22 6.76
N SER A 166 -7.51 3.99 7.14
CA SER A 166 -8.48 2.96 7.56
C SER A 166 -8.31 2.64 9.04
N LEU A 167 -9.38 2.77 9.80
CA LEU A 167 -9.42 2.46 11.23
C LEU A 167 -10.35 1.27 11.47
N HIS A 168 -9.81 0.23 12.09
CA HIS A 168 -10.55 -0.98 12.43
C HIS A 168 -10.79 -1.01 13.95
N GLY A 169 -12.05 -1.12 14.35
CA GLY A 169 -12.44 -1.39 15.72
C GLY A 169 -12.08 -2.81 16.11
N GLY A 170 -11.46 -2.99 17.28
CA GLY A 170 -11.15 -4.32 17.78
C GLY A 170 -12.37 -4.97 18.37
N HIS A 171 -13.21 -5.61 17.55
CA HIS A 171 -14.17 -6.65 17.94
C HIS A 171 -14.39 -7.54 16.70
N GLY A 172 -14.20 -8.85 16.88
CA GLY A 172 -14.71 -9.86 15.95
C GLY A 172 -16.23 -9.94 16.02
#